data_AF-A0A365Y416-F1
#
_entry.id   AF-A0A365Y416-F1
#
_cell.length_a   1.000
_cell.length_b   1.000
_cell.length_c   1.000
_cell.angle_alpha   90.00
_cell.angle_beta   90.00
_cell.angle_gamma   90.00
#
_symmetry.space_group_name_H-M   'P 1'
#
loop_
_entity.id
_entity.type
_entity.pdbx_description
1 polymer ?
#
loop_
_entity_poly.entity_id
_entity_poly.type
_entity_poly.pdbx_seq_one_letter_code
_entity_poly.pdbx_strand_id
1 'polypeptide(L)'
;MENKQIQKYQEFLRTALLIDQTSLVDSILKPTSNPQRDYLIQNSTGFSVTLSNGELVGTKSLLEEIIADYESVIKDKQAKQHEHLAWSELGTLQQEIRTLETDLALLEKAVFHERYVYHWLYVPFWLAKELVSFGQVLLNCEGCHFWGITAISGDNSRNSVLKSLFDELTDL
;
A
#
# COMPACT_ATOMS: atom_id res chain seq x y z
N MET A 1 3.54 11.02 31.03
CA MET A 1 4.36 12.08 30.38
C MET A 1 4.14 12.08 28.86
N GLU A 2 3.80 10.94 28.25
CA GLU A 2 3.56 10.76 26.80
C GLU A 2 2.45 11.65 26.20
N ASN A 3 1.35 11.86 26.92
CA ASN A 3 0.15 12.50 26.36
C ASN A 3 0.38 13.97 25.91
N LYS A 4 1.29 14.70 26.57
CA LYS A 4 1.67 16.07 26.18
C LYS A 4 2.64 16.12 24.99
N GLN A 5 3.44 15.08 24.81
CA GLN A 5 4.35 14.97 23.67
C GLN A 5 3.57 14.62 22.41
N ILE A 6 2.68 13.62 22.50
CA ILE A 6 1.77 13.23 21.42
C ILE A 6 0.92 14.43 20.96
N GLN A 7 0.35 15.19 21.89
CA GLN A 7 -0.39 16.42 21.54
C GLN A 7 0.46 17.45 20.80
N LYS A 8 1.67 17.75 21.26
CA LYS A 8 2.57 18.68 20.57
C LYS A 8 2.98 18.20 19.18
N TYR A 9 3.17 16.89 19.01
CA TYR A 9 3.48 16.29 17.71
C TYR A 9 2.27 16.35 16.77
N GLN A 10 1.07 16.05 17.24
CA GLN A 10 -0.18 16.20 16.47
C GLN A 10 -0.44 17.66 16.08
N GLU A 11 -0.13 18.59 16.97
CA GLU A 11 -0.25 20.03 16.72
C GLU A 11 0.79 20.48 15.68
N PHE A 12 2.04 20.02 15.77
CA PHE A 12 3.06 20.23 14.74
C PHE A 12 2.66 19.64 13.38
N LEU A 13 2.11 18.42 13.35
CA LEU A 13 1.58 17.79 12.13
C LEU A 13 0.45 18.58 11.50
N ARG A 14 -0.50 19.07 12.31
CA ARG A 14 -1.59 19.96 11.83
C ARG A 14 -1.08 21.28 11.28
N THR A 15 0.04 21.79 11.81
CA THR A 15 0.52 23.13 11.50
C THR A 15 1.59 23.15 10.39
N ALA A 16 2.35 22.06 10.21
CA ALA A 16 3.55 22.06 9.37
C ALA A 16 3.61 20.97 8.28
N LEU A 17 2.78 19.93 8.31
CA LEU A 17 3.11 18.67 7.60
C LEU A 17 2.08 18.17 6.58
N LEU A 18 1.01 18.93 6.31
CA LEU A 18 -0.04 18.55 5.36
C LEU A 18 -0.57 19.78 4.60
N ILE A 19 0.34 20.66 4.19
CA ILE A 19 -0.04 21.82 3.38
C ILE A 19 -0.38 21.31 1.98
N ASP A 20 -1.59 21.61 1.51
CA ASP A 20 -1.99 21.33 0.14
C ASP A 20 -1.07 22.09 -0.83
N GLN A 21 -0.39 21.33 -1.69
CA GLN A 21 0.51 21.79 -2.74
C GLN A 21 0.04 21.30 -4.12
N THR A 22 -1.23 20.92 -4.27
CA THR A 22 -1.78 20.32 -5.49
C THR A 22 -1.51 21.20 -6.71
N SER A 23 -1.80 22.51 -6.63
CA SER A 23 -1.55 23.43 -7.75
C SER A 23 -0.07 23.55 -8.13
N LEU A 24 0.83 23.48 -7.14
CA LEU A 24 2.28 23.49 -7.38
C LEU A 24 2.70 22.20 -8.08
N VAL A 25 2.30 21.05 -7.56
CA VAL A 25 2.64 19.74 -8.12
C VAL A 25 2.07 19.58 -9.53
N ASP A 26 0.82 19.99 -9.76
CA ASP A 26 0.22 20.00 -11.10
C ASP A 26 1.02 20.86 -12.07
N SER A 27 1.64 21.95 -11.59
CA SER A 27 2.53 22.78 -12.41
C SER A 27 3.89 22.13 -12.69
N ILE A 28 4.35 21.23 -11.81
CA ILE A 28 5.58 20.45 -11.99
C ILE A 28 5.35 19.32 -13.00
N LEU A 29 4.22 18.63 -12.88
CA LEU A 29 3.88 17.46 -13.70
C LEU A 29 3.41 17.80 -15.12
N LYS A 30 3.23 19.09 -15.44
CA LYS A 30 2.82 19.50 -16.80
C LYS A 30 3.88 19.11 -17.83
N PRO A 31 3.49 18.64 -19.03
CA PRO A 31 4.44 18.29 -20.09
C PRO A 31 5.26 19.48 -20.60
N THR A 32 4.76 20.70 -20.42
CA THR A 32 5.39 21.95 -20.86
C THR A 32 6.39 22.52 -19.86
N SER A 33 6.38 22.02 -18.61
CA SER A 33 7.35 22.38 -17.58
C SER A 33 8.63 21.57 -17.78
N ASN A 34 9.59 22.18 -18.48
CA ASN A 34 11.00 21.84 -18.59
C ASN A 34 11.35 20.32 -18.54
N PRO A 35 11.68 19.67 -19.67
CA PRO A 35 11.93 18.23 -19.77
C PRO A 35 13.18 17.71 -19.02
N GLN A 36 13.82 18.56 -18.20
CA GLN A 36 15.03 18.29 -17.42
C GLN A 36 14.78 18.21 -15.91
N ARG A 37 13.54 18.29 -15.43
CA ARG A 37 13.26 18.12 -14.00
C ARG A 37 13.36 16.64 -13.65
N ASP A 38 14.36 16.31 -12.84
CA ASP A 38 14.48 15.00 -12.21
C ASP A 38 13.40 14.89 -11.13
N TYR A 39 12.30 14.24 -11.48
CA TYR A 39 11.28 13.82 -10.53
C TYR A 39 11.04 12.32 -10.60
N LEU A 40 10.67 11.73 -9.46
CA LEU A 40 10.33 10.33 -9.33
C LEU A 40 8.96 10.22 -8.67
N ILE A 41 8.02 9.51 -9.30
CA ILE A 41 6.75 9.14 -8.70
C ILE A 41 6.83 7.66 -8.28
N GLN A 42 6.70 7.41 -6.99
CA GLN A 42 6.65 6.08 -6.41
C GLN A 42 5.20 5.64 -6.22
N ASN A 43 4.94 4.34 -6.39
CA ASN A 43 3.62 3.72 -6.25
C ASN A 43 2.52 4.37 -7.11
N SER A 44 2.87 4.92 -8.28
CA SER A 44 1.91 5.59 -9.18
C SER A 44 0.80 4.66 -9.65
N THR A 45 1.09 3.37 -9.77
CA THR A 45 0.13 2.33 -10.16
C THR A 45 -0.32 1.48 -8.97
N GLY A 46 -1.56 1.01 -9.02
CA GLY A 46 -2.10 0.00 -8.11
C GLY A 46 -2.90 -1.07 -8.84
N PHE A 47 -3.26 -2.13 -8.14
CA PHE A 47 -4.15 -3.18 -8.64
C PHE A 47 -5.35 -3.34 -7.70
N SER A 48 -6.47 -3.87 -8.22
CA SER A 48 -7.58 -4.39 -7.42
C SER A 48 -7.99 -5.74 -8.00
N VAL A 49 -8.10 -6.74 -7.13
CA VAL A 49 -8.53 -8.11 -7.47
C VAL A 49 -9.52 -8.58 -6.42
N THR A 50 -10.67 -9.13 -6.86
CA THR A 50 -11.62 -9.80 -5.96
C THR A 50 -11.23 -11.27 -5.79
N LEU A 51 -10.81 -11.63 -4.57
CA LEU A 51 -10.46 -12.99 -4.15
C LEU A 51 -11.63 -13.65 -3.41
N SER A 52 -11.48 -14.92 -3.06
CA SER A 52 -12.46 -15.68 -2.28
C SER A 52 -12.79 -15.08 -0.91
N ASN A 53 -11.83 -14.37 -0.30
CA ASN A 53 -11.95 -13.78 1.03
C ASN A 53 -12.26 -12.26 1.02
N GLY A 54 -12.32 -11.63 -0.15
CA GLY A 54 -12.61 -10.19 -0.26
C GLY A 54 -11.90 -9.51 -1.43
N GLU A 55 -12.07 -8.20 -1.53
CA GLU A 55 -11.31 -7.37 -2.45
C GLU A 55 -9.93 -7.08 -1.87
N LEU A 56 -8.90 -7.36 -2.66
CA LEU A 56 -7.52 -7.01 -2.37
C LEU A 56 -7.11 -5.86 -3.28
N VAL A 57 -6.58 -4.80 -2.69
CA VAL A 57 -6.01 -3.67 -3.41
C VAL A 57 -4.59 -3.46 -2.91
N GLY A 58 -3.66 -3.15 -3.81
CA GLY A 58 -2.27 -3.00 -3.44
C GLY A 58 -1.38 -2.39 -4.51
N THR A 59 -0.10 -2.32 -4.18
CA THR A 59 0.98 -1.96 -5.11
C THR A 59 1.59 -3.22 -5.70
N LYS A 60 2.46 -3.05 -6.71
CA LYS A 60 3.20 -4.18 -7.29
C LYS A 60 4.02 -4.94 -6.25
N SER A 61 4.68 -4.24 -5.33
CA SER A 61 5.48 -4.86 -4.28
C SER A 61 4.62 -5.74 -3.37
N LEU A 62 3.43 -5.26 -2.99
CA LEU A 62 2.49 -6.03 -2.17
C LEU A 62 1.95 -7.26 -2.93
N LEU A 63 1.71 -7.14 -4.24
CA LEU A 63 1.28 -8.27 -5.06
C LEU A 63 2.34 -9.39 -5.05
N GLU A 64 3.62 -9.04 -5.25
CA GLU A 64 4.72 -9.99 -5.28
C GLU A 64 4.88 -10.73 -3.94
N GLU A 65 4.73 -10.00 -2.82
CA GLU A 65 4.74 -10.57 -1.47
C GLU A 65 3.58 -11.55 -1.26
N ILE A 66 2.35 -11.14 -1.59
CA ILE A 66 1.15 -11.97 -1.39
C ILE A 66 1.19 -13.22 -2.29
N ILE A 67 1.69 -13.11 -3.52
CA ILE A 67 1.86 -14.28 -4.40
C ILE A 67 2.81 -15.29 -3.76
N ALA A 68 3.97 -14.83 -3.24
CA ALA A 68 4.94 -15.71 -2.59
C ALA A 68 4.34 -16.39 -1.34
N ASP A 69 3.55 -15.66 -0.55
CA ASP A 69 2.85 -16.23 0.60
C ASP A 69 1.82 -17.30 0.20
N TYR A 70 1.02 -17.05 -0.84
CA TYR A 70 0.06 -18.02 -1.35
C TYR A 70 0.75 -19.29 -1.85
N GLU A 71 1.82 -19.16 -2.63
CA GLU A 71 2.63 -20.28 -3.10
C GLU A 71 3.19 -21.10 -1.93
N SER A 72 3.70 -20.44 -0.90
CA SER A 72 4.23 -21.11 0.30
C SER A 72 3.12 -21.85 1.05
N VAL A 73 1.97 -21.23 1.27
CA VAL A 73 0.84 -21.85 1.98
C VAL A 73 0.28 -23.04 1.21
N ILE A 74 0.16 -22.93 -0.11
CA ILE A 74 -0.28 -24.05 -0.97
C ILE A 74 0.70 -25.22 -0.83
N LYS A 75 2.01 -24.96 -0.91
CA LYS A 75 3.05 -25.98 -0.76
C LYS A 75 2.98 -26.68 0.59
N ASP A 76 2.82 -25.92 1.68
CA ASP A 76 2.70 -26.48 3.03
C ASP A 76 1.43 -27.33 3.18
N LYS A 77 0.31 -26.89 2.61
CA LYS A 77 -0.95 -27.64 2.62
C LYS A 77 -0.87 -28.91 1.76
N GLN A 78 -0.20 -28.85 0.60
CA GLN A 78 0.03 -30.03 -0.25
C GLN A 78 0.92 -31.06 0.46
N ALA A 79 1.96 -30.62 1.19
CA ALA A 79 2.79 -31.53 1.99
C ALA A 79 1.97 -32.29 3.06
N LYS A 80 1.02 -31.61 3.72
CA LYS A 80 0.12 -32.22 4.72
C LYS A 80 -0.84 -33.26 4.15
N GLN A 81 -1.13 -33.25 2.84
CA GLN A 81 -1.96 -34.31 2.22
C GLN A 81 -1.32 -35.69 2.27
N HIS A 82 0.01 -35.75 2.41
CA HIS A 82 0.74 -37.01 2.54
C HIS A 82 0.74 -37.58 3.97
N GLU A 83 0.15 -36.86 4.93
CA GLU A 83 -0.04 -37.34 6.31
C GLU A 83 -1.29 -38.23 6.41
N HIS A 84 -1.35 -39.08 7.45
CA HIS A 84 -2.51 -39.94 7.72
C HIS A 84 -3.70 -39.10 8.26
N LEU A 85 -4.36 -38.36 7.37
CA LEU A 85 -5.54 -37.56 7.66
C LEU A 85 -6.83 -38.40 7.54
N ALA A 86 -7.86 -38.03 8.28
CA ALA A 86 -9.20 -38.59 8.08
C ALA A 86 -9.76 -38.15 6.71
N TRP A 87 -10.62 -38.97 6.12
CA TRP A 87 -11.24 -38.69 4.81
C TRP A 87 -11.96 -37.32 4.75
N SER A 88 -12.61 -36.91 5.84
CA SER A 88 -13.28 -35.61 5.95
C SER A 88 -12.28 -34.45 5.93
N GLU A 89 -11.14 -34.60 6.62
CA GLU A 89 -10.09 -33.58 6.72
C GLU A 89 -9.35 -33.42 5.39
N LEU A 90 -9.12 -34.54 4.69
CA LEU A 90 -8.53 -34.54 3.35
C LEU A 90 -9.42 -33.78 2.36
N GLY A 91 -10.75 -33.97 2.43
CA GLY A 91 -11.70 -33.25 1.58
C GLY A 91 -11.69 -31.74 1.80
N THR A 92 -11.69 -31.31 3.07
CA THR A 92 -11.58 -29.88 3.42
C THR A 92 -10.26 -29.29 2.95
N LEU A 93 -9.15 -29.98 3.20
CA LEU A 93 -7.81 -29.53 2.80
C LEU A 93 -7.68 -29.39 1.27
N GLN A 94 -8.22 -30.33 0.50
CA GLN A 94 -8.25 -30.24 -0.96
C GLN A 94 -9.08 -29.06 -1.46
N GLN A 95 -10.21 -28.78 -0.81
CA GLN A 95 -11.05 -27.64 -1.17
C GLN A 95 -10.32 -26.32 -0.89
N GLU A 96 -9.64 -26.19 0.25
CA GLU A 96 -8.84 -25.01 0.59
C GLU A 96 -7.71 -24.78 -0.41
N ILE A 97 -6.98 -25.83 -0.80
CA ILE A 97 -5.91 -25.73 -1.81
C ILE A 97 -6.47 -25.22 -3.14
N ARG A 98 -7.60 -25.78 -3.61
CA ARG A 98 -8.23 -25.33 -4.86
C ARG A 98 -8.66 -23.87 -4.81
N THR A 99 -9.19 -23.43 -3.67
CA THR A 99 -9.55 -22.02 -3.47
C THR A 99 -8.30 -21.14 -3.56
N LEU A 100 -7.22 -21.50 -2.86
CA LEU A 100 -5.96 -20.76 -2.90
C LEU A 100 -5.32 -20.75 -4.30
N GLU A 101 -5.35 -21.86 -5.04
CA GLU A 101 -4.85 -21.94 -6.42
C GLU A 101 -5.67 -21.06 -7.37
N THR A 102 -6.99 -20.99 -7.18
CA THR A 102 -7.86 -20.10 -7.95
C THR A 102 -7.55 -18.64 -7.65
N ASP A 103 -7.43 -18.28 -6.38
CA ASP A 103 -7.08 -16.92 -5.95
C ASP A 103 -5.68 -16.52 -6.45
N LEU A 104 -4.70 -17.42 -6.36
CA LEU A 104 -3.35 -17.21 -6.90
C LEU A 104 -3.39 -16.91 -8.41
N ALA A 105 -4.15 -17.68 -9.18
CA ALA A 105 -4.29 -17.46 -10.61
C ALA A 105 -4.97 -16.12 -10.96
N LEU A 106 -5.78 -15.56 -10.06
CA LEU A 106 -6.34 -14.21 -10.20
C LEU A 106 -5.28 -13.15 -9.90
N LEU A 107 -4.46 -13.36 -8.86
CA LEU A 107 -3.36 -12.46 -8.49
C LEU A 107 -2.29 -12.37 -9.58
N GLU A 108 -1.89 -13.50 -10.18
CA GLU A 108 -0.93 -13.55 -11.29
C GLU A 108 -1.42 -12.80 -12.54
N LYS A 109 -2.74 -12.65 -12.68
CA LYS A 109 -3.40 -11.93 -13.78
C LYS A 109 -3.82 -10.51 -13.40
N ALA A 110 -3.39 -10.01 -12.24
CA ALA A 110 -3.72 -8.67 -11.79
C ALA A 110 -3.28 -7.61 -12.82
N VAL A 111 -4.20 -6.70 -13.14
CA VAL A 111 -3.93 -5.59 -14.05
C VAL A 111 -3.66 -4.33 -13.22
N PHE A 112 -2.57 -3.65 -13.56
CA PHE A 112 -2.18 -2.41 -12.92
C PHE A 112 -2.79 -1.20 -13.62
N HIS A 113 -3.28 -0.26 -12.82
CA HIS A 113 -3.89 0.98 -13.27
C HIS A 113 -3.20 2.16 -12.58
N GLU A 114 -3.07 3.28 -13.28
CA GLU A 114 -2.60 4.53 -12.68
C GLU A 114 -3.57 4.99 -11.59
N ARG A 115 -3.03 5.38 -10.44
CA ARG A 115 -3.80 5.86 -9.30
C ARG A 115 -4.07 7.34 -9.50
N TYR A 116 -5.35 7.70 -9.40
CA TYR A 116 -5.76 9.08 -9.45
C TYR A 116 -5.44 9.78 -8.12
N VAL A 117 -4.64 10.85 -8.17
CA VAL A 117 -4.30 11.68 -7.01
C VAL A 117 -5.18 12.93 -6.99
N TYR A 118 -5.94 13.12 -5.91
CA TYR A 118 -6.79 14.29 -5.68
C TYR A 118 -6.05 15.48 -5.08
N HIS A 119 -5.14 15.19 -4.14
CA HIS A 119 -4.40 16.21 -3.41
C HIS A 119 -2.95 15.81 -3.26
N TRP A 120 -2.06 16.79 -3.35
CA TRP A 120 -0.65 16.62 -3.01
C TRP A 120 -0.36 17.37 -1.71
N LEU A 121 0.20 16.67 -0.73
CA LEU A 121 0.56 17.25 0.56
C LEU A 121 2.08 17.29 0.69
N TYR A 122 2.65 18.44 1.04
CA TYR A 122 4.08 18.51 1.33
C TYR A 122 4.39 17.78 2.63
N VAL A 123 5.35 16.86 2.59
CA VAL A 123 5.73 15.99 3.72
C VAL A 123 7.25 15.99 3.92
N PRO A 124 7.73 15.76 5.15
CA PRO A 124 9.15 15.68 5.45
C PRO A 124 9.71 14.34 4.98
N PHE A 125 11.02 14.30 4.74
CA PHE A 125 11.71 13.11 4.23
C PHE A 125 11.47 11.83 5.05
N TRP A 126 11.47 11.93 6.39
CA TRP A 126 11.24 10.75 7.23
C TRP A 126 9.84 10.16 7.01
N LEU A 127 8.82 11.01 6.89
CA LEU A 127 7.45 10.56 6.65
C LEU A 127 7.29 10.03 5.23
N ALA A 128 7.96 10.64 4.25
CA ALA A 128 7.94 10.18 2.86
C ALA A 128 8.43 8.73 2.74
N LYS A 129 9.47 8.34 3.47
CA LYS A 129 9.97 6.96 3.49
C LYS A 129 8.92 5.97 4.00
N GLU A 130 8.30 6.30 5.13
CA GLU A 130 7.26 5.44 5.70
C GLU A 130 6.03 5.37 4.79
N LEU A 131 5.62 6.49 4.20
CA LEU A 131 4.49 6.46 3.27
C LEU A 131 4.75 5.56 2.04
N VAL A 132 6.00 5.45 1.57
CA VAL A 132 6.37 4.52 0.49
C VAL A 132 6.19 3.06 0.93
N SER A 133 6.61 2.69 2.14
CA SER A 133 6.41 1.33 2.67
C SER A 133 4.94 1.01 2.88
N PHE A 134 4.13 2.01 3.24
CA PHE A 134 2.66 1.92 3.30
C PHE A 134 1.96 1.96 1.92
N GLY A 135 2.72 1.82 0.83
CA GLY A 135 2.18 1.75 -0.52
C GLY A 135 1.53 3.05 -1.01
N GLN A 136 1.82 4.20 -0.39
CA GLN A 136 1.24 5.49 -0.78
C GLN A 136 1.96 6.09 -1.98
N VAL A 137 1.25 6.92 -2.76
CA VAL A 137 1.83 7.63 -3.91
C VAL A 137 2.71 8.76 -3.43
N LEU A 138 4.00 8.74 -3.80
CA LEU A 138 4.97 9.77 -3.40
C LEU A 138 5.62 10.39 -4.63
N LEU A 139 5.64 11.72 -4.70
CA LEU A 139 6.43 12.47 -5.66
C LEU A 139 7.67 13.04 -4.96
N ASN A 140 8.84 12.71 -5.49
CA ASN A 140 10.12 13.29 -5.08
C ASN A 140 10.60 14.21 -6.20
N CYS A 141 10.84 15.49 -5.88
CA CYS A 141 11.29 16.48 -6.84
C CYS A 141 12.21 17.49 -6.15
N GLU A 142 13.45 17.65 -6.63
CA GLU A 142 14.41 18.65 -6.13
C GLU A 142 14.61 18.64 -4.59
N GLY A 143 14.57 17.46 -3.96
CA GLY A 143 14.70 17.30 -2.50
C GLY A 143 13.42 17.59 -1.71
N CYS A 144 12.32 17.92 -2.38
CA CYS A 144 10.97 18.01 -1.81
C CYS A 144 10.22 16.69 -1.97
N HIS A 145 9.36 16.39 -1.00
CA HIS A 145 8.52 15.19 -0.98
C HIS A 145 7.05 15.57 -0.88
N PHE A 146 6.24 14.99 -1.76
CA PHE A 146 4.81 15.25 -1.81
C PHE A 146 4.03 13.94 -1.76
N TRP A 147 3.16 13.81 -0.77
CA TRP A 147 2.25 12.68 -0.61
C TRP A 147 0.98 12.90 -1.44
N GLY A 148 0.75 12.02 -2.40
CA GLY A 148 -0.46 11.98 -3.21
C GLY A 148 -1.59 11.25 -2.49
N ILE A 149 -2.67 11.97 -2.22
CA ILE A 149 -3.92 11.44 -1.67
C ILE A 149 -4.78 10.90 -2.81
N THR A 150 -5.03 9.59 -2.82
CA THR A 150 -5.72 8.88 -3.89
C THR A 150 -7.18 8.54 -3.58
N ALA A 151 -7.90 8.12 -4.62
CA ALA A 151 -9.27 7.61 -4.51
C ALA A 151 -9.37 6.19 -3.97
N ILE A 152 -10.26 6.05 -3.00
CA ILE A 152 -10.60 4.82 -2.32
C ILE A 152 -11.35 3.88 -3.28
N SER A 153 -10.67 2.83 -3.73
CA SER A 153 -11.11 1.47 -3.44
C SER A 153 -9.91 0.75 -2.83
N GLY A 154 -10.04 0.24 -1.61
CA GLY A 154 -8.98 -0.46 -0.87
C GLY A 154 -7.77 0.35 -0.37
N ASP A 155 -7.63 1.63 -0.74
CA ASP A 155 -6.64 2.51 -0.12
C ASP A 155 -7.07 2.96 1.28
N ASN A 156 -6.13 2.88 2.24
CA ASN A 156 -6.30 3.46 3.56
C ASN A 156 -6.57 4.97 3.43
N SER A 157 -7.65 5.47 4.04
CA SER A 157 -7.89 6.90 4.17
C SER A 157 -6.67 7.62 4.74
N ARG A 158 -6.44 8.89 4.39
CA ARG A 158 -5.34 9.70 4.96
C ARG A 158 -5.24 9.55 6.48
N ASN A 159 -6.38 9.58 7.18
CA ASN A 159 -6.42 9.47 8.63
C ASN A 159 -6.09 8.06 9.13
N SER A 160 -6.43 7.00 8.39
CA SER A 160 -6.05 5.64 8.77
C SER A 160 -4.59 5.35 8.50
N VAL A 161 -4.02 5.80 7.37
CA VAL A 161 -2.56 5.72 7.12
C VAL A 161 -1.79 6.41 8.23
N LEU A 162 -2.15 7.66 8.54
CA LEU A 162 -1.50 8.41 9.61
C LEU A 162 -1.65 7.69 10.96
N LYS A 163 -2.84 7.17 11.27
CA LYS A 163 -3.04 6.44 12.52
C LYS A 163 -2.15 5.20 12.61
N SER A 164 -2.12 4.35 11.57
CA SER A 164 -1.27 3.14 11.54
C SER A 164 0.20 3.47 11.71
N LEU A 165 0.69 4.49 11.00
CA LEU A 165 2.06 5.00 11.14
C LEU A 165 2.37 5.42 12.58
N PHE A 166 1.43 6.05 13.26
CA PHE A 166 1.65 6.51 14.63
C PHE A 166 1.56 5.39 15.65
N ASP A 167 0.63 4.45 15.48
CA ASP A 167 0.51 3.29 16.36
C ASP A 167 1.84 2.50 16.36
N GLU A 168 2.44 2.27 15.18
CA GLU A 168 3.76 1.62 15.04
C GLU A 168 4.92 2.39 15.69
N LEU A 169 4.88 3.72 15.67
CA LEU A 169 5.93 4.57 16.26
C LEU A 169 5.81 4.66 17.79
N THR A 170 4.63 4.44 18.37
CA THR A 170 4.42 4.46 19.82
C THR A 170 4.65 3.12 20.51
N ASP A 171 4.66 2.01 19.76
CA ASP A 171 4.96 0.67 20.27
C ASP A 171 6.48 0.37 20.34
N LEU A 172 7.33 1.37 20.01
CA LEU A 172 8.80 1.37 20.14
C LEU A 172 9.27 2.12 21.39
#